data_AF-A0A9Y1BQA5-F1
#
_entry.id   AF-A0A9Y1BQA5-F1
#
_cell.length_a   1.000
_cell.length_b   1.000
_cell.length_c   1.000
_cell.angle_alpha   90.00
_cell.angle_beta   90.00
_cell.angle_gamma   90.00
#
_symmetry.space_group_name_H-M   'P 1'
#
loop_
_entity.id
_entity.type
_entity.pdbx_description
1 polymer ?
#
loop_
_entity_poly.entity_id
_entity_poly.type
_entity_poly.pdbx_seq_one_letter_code
_entity_poly.pdbx_strand_id
1 'polypeptide(L)'
;MFGWAKKRKRLKKLDQLFNSAMADVRIFEQRQDYRGAVIASFGGLTSIAENLINLTRAPHQTGREFGMQVAEQANISTEVMDEFLTSFEIARYTEREIGYDDYQEAVQRLDVCFRGIREQGIQEITEETSSKKEKKQKIKTAKKETAKKEIAKVKASKQLKTRKQLKTRR
;
A
#
# COMPACT_ATOMS: atom_id res chain seq x y z
N MET A 1 -4.22 21.10 -7.67
CA MET A 1 -3.69 21.22 -6.29
C MET A 1 -4.19 20.15 -5.30
N PHE A 2 -5.29 19.43 -5.53
CA PHE A 2 -5.87 18.47 -4.54
C PHE A 2 -5.11 17.14 -4.31
N GLY A 3 -4.15 16.76 -5.18
CA GLY A 3 -3.40 15.51 -5.04
C GLY A 3 -2.26 15.57 -4.01
N TRP A 4 -1.60 16.73 -3.88
CA TRP A 4 -0.45 16.92 -3.00
C TRP A 4 -0.82 16.84 -1.51
N ALA A 5 -1.94 17.43 -1.10
CA ALA A 5 -2.40 17.41 0.29
C ALA A 5 -2.77 15.99 0.77
N LYS A 6 -3.38 15.15 -0.10
CA LYS A 6 -3.67 13.75 0.20
C LYS A 6 -2.40 12.91 0.30
N LYS A 7 -1.44 13.11 -0.61
CA LYS A 7 -0.13 12.43 -0.58
C LYS A 7 0.63 12.75 0.72
N ARG A 8 0.65 14.02 1.14
CA ARG A 8 1.32 14.46 2.38
C ARG A 8 0.67 13.92 3.65
N LYS A 9 -0.66 13.83 3.71
CA LYS A 9 -1.38 13.21 4.85
C LYS A 9 -1.09 11.72 4.97
N ARG A 10 -1.02 10.98 3.85
CA ARG A 10 -0.67 9.56 3.87
C ARG A 10 0.80 9.33 4.24
N LEU A 11 1.74 10.12 3.72
CA LEU A 11 3.16 10.06 4.13
C LEU A 11 3.33 10.27 5.65
N LYS A 12 2.64 11.25 6.24
CA LYS A 12 2.63 11.42 7.70
C LYS A 12 2.11 10.20 8.45
N LYS A 13 1.13 9.49 7.90
CA LYS A 13 0.59 8.25 8.50
C LYS A 13 1.63 7.11 8.42
N LEU A 14 2.42 7.03 7.35
CA LEU A 14 3.52 6.05 7.22
C LEU A 14 4.58 6.29 8.29
N ASP A 15 5.01 7.55 8.44
CA ASP A 15 6.01 7.91 9.45
C ASP A 15 5.48 7.68 10.87
N GLN A 16 4.18 7.88 11.11
CA GLN A 16 3.53 7.55 12.38
C GLN A 16 3.57 6.05 12.69
N LEU A 17 3.35 5.18 11.70
CA LEU A 17 3.40 3.73 11.89
C LEU A 17 4.80 3.26 12.27
N PHE A 18 5.83 3.75 11.56
CA PHE A 18 7.21 3.43 11.91
C PHE A 18 7.60 3.97 13.29
N ASN A 19 7.22 5.20 13.61
CA ASN A 19 7.47 5.76 14.94
C ASN A 19 6.75 4.97 16.06
N SER A 20 5.56 4.46 15.78
CA SER A 20 4.84 3.59 16.72
C SER A 20 5.57 2.26 16.91
N ALA A 21 6.00 1.62 15.81
CA ALA A 21 6.79 0.39 15.87
C ALA A 21 8.11 0.59 16.66
N MET A 22 8.79 1.71 16.43
CA MET A 22 10.03 2.05 17.14
C MET A 22 9.80 2.48 18.60
N ALA A 23 8.60 2.91 18.98
CA ALA A 23 8.31 3.25 20.36
C ALA A 23 8.43 2.03 21.28
N ASP A 24 7.91 0.88 20.84
CA ASP A 24 8.02 -0.38 21.59
C ASP A 24 9.47 -0.83 21.69
N VAL A 25 10.24 -0.76 20.60
CA VAL A 25 11.68 -1.07 20.58
C VAL A 25 12.44 -0.21 21.59
N ARG A 26 12.16 1.11 21.64
CA ARG A 26 12.81 2.05 22.57
C ARG A 26 12.51 1.77 24.03
N ILE A 27 11.33 1.23 24.36
CA ILE A 27 10.99 0.86 25.75
C ILE A 27 11.95 -0.23 26.25
N PHE A 28 12.26 -1.22 25.40
CA PHE A 28 13.21 -2.28 25.73
C PHE A 28 14.66 -1.78 25.72
N GLU A 29 15.02 -0.93 24.76
CA GLU A 29 16.34 -0.28 24.71
C GLU A 29 16.65 0.50 25.99
N GLN A 30 15.70 1.29 26.51
CA GLN A 30 15.86 2.05 27.77
C GLN A 30 16.11 1.17 28.99
N ARG A 31 15.65 -0.09 28.94
CA ARG A 31 15.86 -1.10 29.99
C ARG A 31 17.14 -1.91 29.77
N GLN A 32 17.89 -1.61 28.70
CA GLN A 32 19.02 -2.42 28.23
C GLN A 32 18.64 -3.87 27.91
N ASP A 33 17.36 -4.12 27.63
CA ASP A 33 16.85 -5.42 27.20
C ASP A 33 16.92 -5.51 25.67
N TYR A 34 18.13 -5.72 25.14
CA TYR A 34 18.36 -5.78 23.70
C TYR A 34 17.65 -6.94 23.03
N ARG A 35 17.52 -8.08 23.73
CA ARG A 35 16.73 -9.22 23.26
C ARG A 35 15.26 -8.83 23.09
N GLY A 36 14.66 -8.19 24.10
CA GLY A 36 13.31 -7.66 24.03
C GLY A 36 13.15 -6.63 22.91
N ALA A 37 14.14 -5.77 22.69
CA ALA A 37 14.14 -4.79 21.62
C ALA A 37 14.14 -5.42 20.21
N VAL A 38 14.95 -6.47 19.99
CA VAL A 38 14.95 -7.23 18.72
C VAL A 38 13.60 -7.92 18.49
N ILE A 39 13.03 -8.55 19.51
CA ILE A 39 11.70 -9.19 19.41
C ILE A 39 10.62 -8.14 19.11
N ALA A 40 10.66 -6.98 19.78
CA ALA A 40 9.75 -5.87 19.55
C ALA A 40 9.87 -5.33 18.12
N SER A 41 11.08 -5.31 17.55
CA SER A 41 11.31 -4.85 16.17
C SER A 41 10.57 -5.73 15.15
N PHE A 42 10.52 -7.05 15.37
CA PHE A 42 9.72 -7.96 14.55
C PHE A 42 8.20 -7.69 14.72
N GLY A 43 7.74 -7.40 15.94
CA GLY A 43 6.38 -6.90 16.17
C GLY A 43 6.08 -5.64 15.34
N GLY A 44 7.05 -4.72 15.29
CA GLY A 44 7.03 -3.56 14.40
C GLY A 44 6.84 -3.91 12.93
N LEU A 45 7.61 -4.86 12.41
CA LEU A 45 7.46 -5.35 11.03
C LEU A 45 6.04 -5.88 10.77
N THR A 46 5.49 -6.69 11.68
CA THR A 46 4.13 -7.26 11.52
C THR A 46 3.07 -6.16 11.45
N SER A 47 3.15 -5.16 12.34
CA SER A 47 2.22 -4.03 12.36
C SER A 47 2.32 -3.17 11.11
N ILE A 48 3.55 -2.91 10.63
CA ILE A 48 3.80 -2.16 9.39
C ILE A 48 3.22 -2.92 8.19
N ALA A 49 3.48 -4.23 8.08
CA ALA A 49 3.00 -5.05 6.98
C ALA A 49 1.45 -5.10 6.95
N GLU A 50 0.81 -5.31 8.09
CA GLU A 50 -0.65 -5.30 8.20
C GLU A 50 -1.25 -3.97 7.77
N ASN A 51 -0.67 -2.85 8.21
CA ASN A 51 -1.25 -1.53 7.97
C ASN A 51 -0.94 -0.95 6.58
N LEU A 52 0.14 -1.40 5.91
CA LEU A 52 0.60 -0.81 4.65
C LEU A 52 0.33 -1.67 3.43
N ILE A 53 0.45 -2.99 3.56
CA ILE A 53 0.29 -3.94 2.45
C ILE A 53 -0.80 -4.98 2.74
N ASN A 54 -1.59 -4.78 3.81
CA ASN A 54 -2.68 -5.66 4.25
C ASN A 54 -2.26 -7.13 4.45
N LEU A 55 -1.01 -7.35 4.87
CA LEU A 55 -0.48 -8.68 5.12
C LEU A 55 -0.45 -8.95 6.63
N THR A 56 -1.33 -9.84 7.08
CA THR A 56 -1.43 -10.25 8.50
C THR A 56 -0.81 -11.63 8.70
N ARG A 57 0.02 -11.78 9.73
CA ARG A 57 0.65 -13.06 10.07
C ARG A 57 -0.39 -14.06 10.57
N ALA A 58 -0.44 -15.24 9.97
CA ALA A 58 -1.34 -16.29 10.44
C ALA A 58 -0.82 -16.94 11.75
N PRO A 59 -1.69 -17.44 12.65
CA PRO A 59 -1.26 -17.99 13.94
C PRO A 59 -0.30 -19.19 13.86
N HIS A 60 -0.43 -20.00 12.80
CA HIS A 60 0.40 -21.18 12.55
C HIS A 60 1.68 -20.86 11.75
N GLN A 61 1.80 -19.63 11.25
CA GLN A 61 2.90 -19.22 10.39
C GLN A 61 4.11 -18.82 11.23
N THR A 62 5.28 -19.32 10.86
CA THR A 62 6.55 -18.94 11.47
C THR A 62 6.91 -17.48 11.16
N GLY A 63 7.82 -16.90 11.96
CA GLY A 63 8.32 -15.55 11.66
C GLY A 63 9.01 -15.49 10.30
N ARG A 64 9.74 -16.56 9.96
CA ARG A 64 10.42 -16.75 8.68
C ARG A 64 9.48 -16.76 7.49
N GLU A 65 8.47 -17.63 7.50
CA GLU A 65 7.48 -17.71 6.41
C GLU A 65 6.76 -16.38 6.21
N PHE A 66 6.40 -15.71 7.30
CA PHE A 66 5.77 -14.40 7.22
C PHE A 66 6.69 -13.34 6.65
N GLY A 67 7.94 -13.24 7.14
CA GLY A 67 8.89 -12.25 6.66
C GLY A 67 9.22 -12.44 5.17
N MET A 68 9.33 -13.69 4.71
CA MET A 68 9.57 -13.97 3.29
C MET A 68 8.39 -13.55 2.40
N GLN A 69 7.14 -13.73 2.87
CA GLN A 69 5.97 -13.19 2.17
C GLN A 69 5.97 -11.65 2.13
N VAL A 70 6.36 -11.01 3.23
CA VAL A 70 6.54 -9.55 3.26
C VAL A 70 7.59 -9.13 2.24
N ALA A 71 8.73 -9.82 2.16
CA ALA A 71 9.79 -9.48 1.21
C ALA A 71 9.35 -9.62 -0.25
N GLU A 72 8.64 -10.69 -0.58
CA GLU A 72 8.08 -10.93 -1.91
C GLU A 72 7.10 -9.82 -2.32
N GLN A 73 6.15 -9.48 -1.43
CA GLN A 73 5.16 -8.44 -1.72
C GLN A 73 5.76 -7.03 -1.72
N ALA A 74 6.71 -6.76 -0.83
CA ALA A 74 7.35 -5.45 -0.69
C ALA A 74 8.54 -5.23 -1.64
N ASN A 75 8.89 -6.23 -2.46
CA ASN A 75 10.09 -6.25 -3.32
C ASN A 75 11.39 -5.92 -2.53
N ILE A 76 11.50 -6.48 -1.32
CA ILE A 76 12.72 -6.40 -0.50
C ILE A 76 13.62 -7.56 -0.88
N SER A 77 14.94 -7.33 -0.91
CA SER A 77 15.90 -8.43 -1.11
C SER A 77 15.68 -9.52 -0.06
N THR A 78 15.61 -10.77 -0.52
CA THR A 78 15.49 -11.94 0.36
C THR A 78 16.64 -12.02 1.35
N GLU A 79 17.85 -11.61 0.98
CA GLU A 79 19.02 -11.60 1.86
C GLU A 79 18.83 -10.65 3.04
N VAL A 80 18.33 -9.43 2.77
CA VAL A 80 18.09 -8.42 3.80
C VAL A 80 17.02 -8.89 4.78
N MET A 81 15.95 -9.50 4.27
CA MET A 81 14.89 -10.05 5.10
C MET A 81 15.39 -11.26 5.89
N ASP A 82 16.20 -12.13 5.28
CA ASP A 82 16.75 -13.32 5.93
C ASP A 82 17.67 -12.96 7.11
N GLU A 83 18.53 -11.97 6.94
CA GLU A 83 19.40 -11.46 8.01
C GLU A 83 18.56 -10.86 9.15
N PHE A 84 17.51 -10.09 8.83
CA PHE A 84 16.59 -9.55 9.84
C PHE A 84 15.87 -10.66 10.63
N LEU A 85 15.33 -11.66 9.91
CA LEU A 85 14.60 -12.77 10.52
C LEU A 85 15.52 -13.66 11.35
N THR A 86 16.77 -13.81 10.94
CA THR A 86 17.79 -14.54 11.70
C THR A 86 18.05 -13.86 13.04
N SER A 87 18.23 -12.54 13.09
CA SER A 87 18.37 -11.80 14.35
C SER A 87 17.16 -11.99 15.27
N PHE A 88 15.94 -11.96 14.71
CA PHE A 88 14.72 -12.25 15.45
C PHE A 88 14.69 -13.69 16.00
N GLU A 89 15.01 -14.68 15.18
CA GLU A 89 14.99 -16.09 15.57
C GLU A 89 16.00 -16.39 16.66
N ILE A 90 17.21 -15.82 16.56
CA ILE A 90 18.23 -15.92 17.62
C ILE A 90 17.67 -15.33 18.92
N ALA A 91 17.14 -14.09 18.87
CA ALA A 91 16.58 -13.43 20.04
C ALA A 91 15.35 -14.16 20.63
N ARG A 92 14.59 -14.89 19.81
CA ARG A 92 13.36 -15.56 20.24
C ARG A 92 13.56 -16.99 20.72
N TYR A 93 14.42 -17.76 20.06
CA TYR A 93 14.47 -19.22 20.21
C TYR A 93 15.79 -19.74 20.76
N THR A 94 16.82 -18.90 20.87
CA THR A 94 18.13 -19.33 21.37
C THR A 94 18.47 -18.65 22.69
N GLU A 95 19.38 -19.23 23.47
CA GLU A 95 19.89 -18.63 24.71
C GLU A 95 21.08 -17.68 24.47
N ARG A 96 21.48 -17.47 23.21
CA ARG A 96 22.61 -16.58 22.85
C ARG A 96 22.37 -15.17 23.39
N GLU A 97 23.35 -14.60 24.06
CA GLU A 97 23.30 -13.21 24.50
C GLU A 97 23.21 -12.27 23.29
N ILE A 98 22.30 -11.30 23.36
CA ILE A 98 22.09 -10.28 22.32
C ILE A 98 22.70 -8.99 22.85
N GLY A 99 23.78 -8.55 22.21
CA GLY A 99 24.46 -7.30 22.55
C GLY A 99 23.80 -6.08 21.93
N TYR A 100 24.35 -4.90 22.26
CA TYR A 100 23.93 -3.64 21.65
C TYR A 100 24.11 -3.65 20.12
N ASP A 101 25.20 -4.22 19.62
CA ASP A 101 25.51 -4.26 18.18
C ASP A 101 24.50 -5.14 17.42
N ASP A 102 24.18 -6.33 17.94
CA ASP A 102 23.17 -7.23 17.35
C ASP A 102 21.79 -6.53 17.28
N TYR A 103 21.44 -5.78 18.34
CA TYR A 103 20.23 -4.98 18.38
C TYR A 103 20.24 -3.84 17.35
N GLN A 104 21.34 -3.09 17.27
CA GLN A 104 21.47 -1.99 16.31
C GLN A 104 21.34 -2.50 14.87
N GLU A 105 21.96 -3.62 14.56
CA GLU A 105 21.83 -4.25 13.24
C GLU A 105 20.37 -4.62 12.95
N ALA A 106 19.68 -5.27 13.89
CA ALA A 106 18.27 -5.63 13.71
C ALA A 106 17.39 -4.39 13.45
N VAL A 107 17.61 -3.28 14.16
CA VAL A 107 16.89 -2.02 13.94
C VAL A 107 17.19 -1.41 12.57
N GLN A 108 18.45 -1.43 12.14
CA GLN A 108 18.83 -0.94 10.81
C GLN A 108 18.14 -1.75 9.72
N ARG A 109 18.08 -3.08 9.87
CA ARG A 109 17.36 -3.94 8.93
C ARG A 109 15.85 -3.70 8.95
N LEU A 110 15.26 -3.45 10.11
CA LEU A 110 13.85 -3.03 10.20
C LEU A 110 13.60 -1.73 9.41
N ASP A 111 14.49 -0.74 9.49
CA ASP A 111 14.36 0.49 8.69
C ASP A 111 14.44 0.20 7.18
N VAL A 112 15.35 -0.68 6.73
CA VAL A 112 15.41 -1.11 5.32
C VAL A 112 14.12 -1.79 4.90
N CYS A 113 13.59 -2.70 5.71
CA CYS A 113 12.31 -3.37 5.46
C CYS A 113 11.16 -2.36 5.39
N PHE A 114 11.10 -1.41 6.33
CA PHE A 114 10.09 -0.36 6.33
C PHE A 114 10.14 0.49 5.05
N ARG A 115 11.33 0.87 4.58
CA ARG A 115 11.50 1.62 3.33
C ARG A 115 10.96 0.85 2.13
N GLY A 116 11.27 -0.46 2.04
CA GLY A 116 10.74 -1.33 0.98
C GLY A 116 9.21 -1.41 1.02
N ILE A 117 8.62 -1.71 2.19
CA ILE A 117 7.16 -1.77 2.36
C ILE A 117 6.51 -0.42 2.04
N ARG A 118 7.14 0.68 2.46
CA ARG A 118 6.66 2.04 2.20
C ARG A 118 6.63 2.36 0.71
N GLU A 119 7.64 1.94 -0.05
CA GLU A 119 7.68 2.17 -1.50
C GLU A 119 6.51 1.46 -2.20
N GLN A 120 6.24 0.21 -1.85
CA GLN A 120 5.09 -0.52 -2.41
C GLN A 120 3.74 0.04 -1.95
N GLY A 121 3.61 0.36 -0.66
CA GLY A 121 2.42 1.03 -0.13
C GLY A 121 2.16 2.40 -0.79
N ILE A 122 3.18 3.05 -1.37
CA ILE A 122 3.01 4.27 -2.18
C ILE A 122 2.61 3.92 -3.63
N GLN A 123 3.15 2.85 -4.22
CA GLN A 123 2.85 2.41 -5.58
C GLN A 123 1.37 1.99 -5.73
N GLU A 124 0.82 1.21 -4.81
CA GLU A 124 -0.60 0.82 -4.82
C GLU A 124 -1.54 2.06 -4.83
N ILE A 125 -1.15 3.13 -4.13
CA ILE A 125 -1.92 4.39 -4.07
C ILE A 125 -1.97 5.09 -5.44
N THR A 126 -0.86 5.07 -6.18
CA THR A 126 -0.78 5.63 -7.53
C THR A 126 -1.68 4.85 -8.50
N GLU A 127 -1.74 3.53 -8.38
CA GLU A 127 -2.56 2.70 -9.24
C GLU A 127 -4.06 2.89 -8.96
N GLU A 128 -4.50 2.91 -7.69
CA GLU A 128 -5.90 3.18 -7.32
C GLU A 128 -6.39 4.54 -7.84
N THR A 129 -5.52 5.55 -7.85
CA THR A 129 -5.87 6.90 -8.33
C THR A 129 -5.91 7.00 -9.85
N SER A 130 -5.14 6.18 -10.57
CA SER A 130 -5.20 6.07 -12.03
C SER A 130 -6.49 5.38 -12.51
N SER A 131 -6.88 4.27 -11.87
CA SER A 131 -8.08 3.50 -12.18
C SER A 131 -9.37 4.31 -12.00
N LYS A 132 -9.42 5.21 -10.99
CA LYS A 132 -10.54 6.14 -10.80
C LYS A 132 -10.60 7.24 -11.88
N LYS A 133 -9.48 7.64 -12.46
CA LYS A 133 -9.43 8.63 -13.56
C LYS A 133 -9.95 8.01 -14.86
N GLU A 134 -9.52 6.80 -15.21
CA GLU A 134 -10.02 6.09 -16.40
C GLU A 134 -11.53 5.82 -16.33
N LYS A 135 -12.02 5.38 -15.15
CA LYS A 135 -13.46 5.17 -14.94
C LYS A 135 -14.27 6.45 -15.15
N LYS A 136 -13.78 7.60 -14.69
CA LYS A 136 -14.43 8.91 -14.91
C LYS A 136 -14.35 9.37 -16.37
N GLN A 137 -13.29 9.06 -17.10
CA GLN A 137 -13.17 9.36 -18.52
C GLN A 137 -14.16 8.52 -19.34
N LYS A 138 -14.24 7.21 -19.11
CA LYS A 138 -15.19 6.30 -19.79
C LYS A 138 -16.66 6.73 -19.58
N ILE A 139 -17.02 7.19 -18.38
CA ILE A 139 -18.38 7.71 -18.11
C ILE A 139 -18.66 9.03 -18.85
N LYS A 140 -17.66 9.90 -19.00
CA LYS A 140 -17.80 11.16 -19.75
C LYS A 140 -17.91 10.93 -21.26
N THR A 141 -17.16 9.98 -21.83
CA THR A 141 -17.29 9.61 -23.25
C THR A 141 -18.63 8.93 -23.53
N ALA A 142 -19.07 8.02 -22.67
CA ALA A 142 -20.38 7.37 -22.80
C ALA A 142 -21.55 8.37 -22.78
N LYS A 143 -21.52 9.38 -21.90
CA LYS A 143 -22.53 10.47 -21.88
C LYS A 143 -22.49 11.37 -23.12
N LYS A 144 -21.32 11.56 -23.73
CA LYS A 144 -21.16 12.38 -24.95
C LYS A 144 -21.69 11.65 -26.20
N GLU A 145 -21.56 10.33 -26.24
CA GLU A 145 -22.10 9.51 -27.34
C GLU A 145 -23.63 9.33 -27.27
N THR A 146 -24.19 9.15 -26.07
CA THR A 146 -25.65 9.10 -25.91
C THR A 146 -26.31 10.43 -26.26
N ALA A 147 -25.73 11.56 -25.85
CA ALA A 147 -26.20 12.88 -26.23
C ALA A 147 -26.15 13.12 -27.76
N LYS A 148 -25.11 12.64 -28.46
CA LYS A 148 -25.03 12.73 -29.93
C LYS A 148 -26.09 11.87 -30.63
N LYS A 149 -26.39 10.68 -30.11
CA LYS A 149 -27.42 9.78 -30.68
C LYS A 149 -28.85 10.33 -30.50
N GLU A 150 -29.14 11.00 -29.38
CA GLU A 150 -30.44 11.65 -29.17
C GLU A 150 -30.63 12.86 -30.10
N ILE A 151 -29.61 13.70 -30.27
CA ILE A 151 -29.68 14.87 -31.17
C ILE A 151 -29.86 14.42 -32.64
N ALA A 152 -29.26 13.30 -33.05
CA ALA A 152 -29.43 12.73 -34.39
C ALA A 152 -30.86 12.20 -34.62
N LYS A 153 -31.48 11.54 -33.62
CA LYS A 153 -32.88 11.10 -33.68
C LYS A 153 -33.87 12.26 -33.80
N VAL A 154 -33.63 13.37 -33.08
CA VAL A 154 -34.48 14.56 -33.13
C VAL A 154 -34.39 15.26 -34.50
N LYS A 155 -33.21 15.33 -35.12
CA LYS A 155 -33.03 15.89 -36.47
C LYS A 155 -33.68 15.02 -37.56
N ALA A 156 -33.57 13.68 -37.46
CA ALA A 156 -34.20 12.75 -38.40
C ALA A 156 -35.75 12.83 -38.35
N SER A 157 -36.32 13.02 -37.15
CA SER A 157 -37.77 13.15 -36.97
C SER A 157 -38.34 14.47 -37.53
N LYS A 158 -37.57 15.57 -37.50
CA LYS A 158 -37.96 16.86 -38.11
C LYS A 158 -37.95 16.83 -39.65
N GLN A 159 -37.03 16.08 -40.28
CA GLN A 159 -37.02 15.92 -41.74
C GLN A 159 -38.17 15.02 -42.25
N LEU A 160 -38.62 14.05 -41.46
CA LEU A 160 -39.74 13.18 -41.86
C LEU A 160 -41.09 13.94 -41.88
N LYS A 161 -41.28 14.93 -40.99
CA LYS A 161 -42.50 15.74 -40.93
C LYS A 161 -42.61 16.76 -42.08
N THR A 162 -41.50 17.32 -42.54
CA THR A 162 -41.47 18.27 -43.67
C THR A 162 -41.75 17.57 -45.01
N ARG A 163 -41.33 16.31 -45.17
CA ARG A 163 -41.55 15.55 -46.41
C ARG A 163 -42.98 15.05 -46.61
N LYS A 164 -43.77 14.91 -45.52
CA LYS A 164 -45.19 14.51 -45.59
C LYS A 164 -46.14 15.66 -45.95
N GLN A 165 -45.79 16.92 -45.66
CA GLN A 165 -46.64 18.07 -46.03
C GLN A 165 -46.52 18.48 -47.51
N LEU A 166 -45.46 18.06 -48.21
CA LEU A 166 -45.29 18.39 -49.64
C LEU A 166 -46.05 17.45 -50.60
N LYS A 167 -46.65 16.35 -50.12
CA LYS A 167 -47.33 15.35 -50.96
C LYS A 167 -48.85 15.50 -51.04
N THR A 168 -49.45 16.47 -50.34
CA THR A 168 -50.91 16.72 -50.32
C THR A 168 -51.35 17.95 -51.13
N ARG A 169 -50.45 18.57 -51.90
CA ARG A 169 -50.78 19.64 -52.85
C ARG A 169 -50.31 19.28 -54.25
N ARG A 170 -51.00 18.34 -54.89
CA ARG A 170 -51.10 18.24 -56.35
C ARG A 170 -52.47 17.68 -56.69
#